data_AF-A0A085BB21-F1
#
_entry.id   AF-A0A085BB21-F1
#
_cell.length_a   1.000
_cell.length_b   1.000
_cell.length_c   1.000
_cell.angle_alpha   90.00
_cell.angle_beta   90.00
_cell.angle_gamma   90.00
#
_symmetry.space_group_name_H-M   'P 1'
#
loop_
_entity.id
_entity.type
_entity.pdbx_description
1 polymer ?
#
loop_
_entity_poly.entity_id
_entity_poly.type
_entity_poly.pdbx_seq_one_letter_code
_entity_poly.pdbx_strand_id
1 'polypeptide(L)'
;MINFKNLIEALNNAVSIANDSLISSHSEFIDTYFEEAEGGGLNAKNLTINYPVKMPDNTFKNVPVDTPIITLIPVYTSKIDEVKLTADLDVTLDKEDLLVSFSNKADCGSLFGKKERSSNVKLEIILRPGENTEGLKNIIEGYEKILRAQIPG
;
A
#
# COMPACT_ATOMS: atom_id res chain seq x y z
N MET A 1 2.02 -3.02 33.10
CA MET A 1 0.95 -2.32 32.36
C MET A 1 1.58 -1.15 31.66
N ILE A 2 1.19 -0.88 30.42
CA ILE A 2 1.69 0.22 29.59
C ILE A 2 0.67 1.36 29.60
N ASN A 3 1.14 2.60 29.49
CA ASN A 3 0.23 3.73 29.32
C ASN A 3 -0.53 3.58 27.99
N PHE A 4 -1.85 3.74 28.02
CA PHE A 4 -2.70 3.61 26.84
C PHE A 4 -2.30 4.57 25.72
N LYS A 5 -1.89 5.80 26.05
CA LYS A 5 -1.38 6.77 25.07
C LYS A 5 -0.15 6.22 24.34
N ASN A 6 0.78 5.63 25.08
CA ASN A 6 1.99 5.03 24.50
C ASN A 6 1.66 3.85 23.60
N LEU A 7 0.62 3.05 23.92
CA LEU A 7 0.14 1.98 23.04
C LEU A 7 -0.38 2.54 21.71
N ILE A 8 -1.19 3.59 21.75
CA ILE A 8 -1.73 4.24 20.54
C ILE A 8 -0.62 4.89 19.71
N GLU A 9 0.33 5.58 20.35
CA GLU A 9 1.48 6.18 19.66
C GLU A 9 2.36 5.11 19.00
N ALA A 10 2.60 3.99 19.68
CA ALA A 10 3.35 2.87 19.11
C ALA A 10 2.64 2.24 17.90
N LEU A 11 1.30 2.09 17.96
CA LEU A 11 0.51 1.62 16.82
C LEU A 11 0.58 2.58 15.64
N ASN A 12 0.42 3.88 15.89
CA ASN A 12 0.49 4.89 14.83
C ASN A 12 1.89 4.90 14.18
N ASN A 13 2.96 4.85 14.98
CA ASN A 13 4.32 4.77 14.46
C ASN A 13 4.55 3.50 13.64
N ALA A 14 4.05 2.35 14.07
CA ALA A 14 4.16 1.10 13.32
C ALA A 14 3.45 1.17 11.96
N VAL A 15 2.25 1.77 11.93
CA VAL A 15 1.50 1.99 10.68
C VAL A 15 2.22 2.97 9.77
N SER A 16 2.80 4.04 10.31
CA SER A 16 3.61 4.99 9.52
C SER A 16 4.82 4.30 8.90
N ILE A 17 5.58 3.50 9.68
CA ILE A 17 6.74 2.76 9.17
C ILE A 17 6.34 1.77 8.07
N ALA A 18 5.23 1.07 8.25
CA ALA A 18 4.71 0.17 7.22
C ALA A 18 4.33 0.93 5.95
N ASN A 19 3.72 2.11 6.08
CA ASN A 19 3.39 2.98 4.96
C ASN A 19 4.64 3.52 4.25
N ASP A 20 5.65 3.97 5.00
CA ASP A 20 6.92 4.46 4.46
C ASP A 20 7.66 3.36 3.69
N SER A 21 7.61 2.13 4.20
CA SER A 21 8.16 0.95 3.51
C SER A 21 7.45 0.71 2.18
N LEU A 22 6.13 0.86 2.13
CA LEU A 22 5.38 0.77 0.87
C LEU A 22 5.71 1.91 -0.09
N ILE A 23 5.82 3.14 0.40
CA ILE A 23 6.22 4.30 -0.42
C ILE A 23 7.61 4.10 -1.02
N SER A 24 8.54 3.50 -0.27
CA SER A 24 9.88 3.18 -0.81
C SER A 24 9.81 2.26 -2.03
N SER A 25 8.90 1.28 -2.03
CA SER A 25 8.65 0.42 -3.21
C SER A 25 8.05 1.19 -4.40
N HIS A 26 7.36 2.30 -4.17
CA HIS A 26 6.86 3.15 -5.25
C HIS A 26 8.00 3.91 -5.94
N SER A 27 9.09 4.22 -5.24
CA SER A 27 10.26 4.86 -5.86
C SER A 27 10.97 3.90 -6.81
N GLU A 28 11.16 2.64 -6.39
CA GLU A 28 11.68 1.58 -7.24
C GLU A 28 10.81 1.34 -8.48
N PHE A 29 9.49 1.47 -8.33
CA PHE A 29 8.57 1.42 -9.46
C PHE A 29 8.87 2.52 -10.49
N ILE A 30 9.02 3.78 -10.05
CA ILE A 30 9.35 4.88 -10.96
C ILE A 30 10.68 4.61 -11.67
N ASP A 31 11.71 4.22 -10.93
CA ASP A 31 13.03 3.93 -11.49
C ASP A 31 13.02 2.76 -12.48
N THR A 32 12.11 1.80 -12.30
CA THR A 32 11.96 0.65 -13.21
C THR A 32 11.42 1.10 -14.56
N TYR A 33 10.38 1.93 -14.57
CA TYR A 33 9.62 2.27 -15.79
C TYR A 33 9.93 3.62 -16.41
N PHE A 34 10.61 4.52 -15.69
CA PHE A 34 10.93 5.87 -16.13
C PHE A 34 12.43 6.14 -16.05
N GLU A 35 12.88 7.08 -16.86
CA GLU A 35 14.25 7.61 -16.89
C GLU A 35 14.22 9.13 -16.80
N GLU A 36 15.23 9.72 -16.16
CA GLU A 36 15.35 11.18 -16.05
C GLU A 36 15.68 11.79 -17.41
N ALA A 37 14.91 12.81 -17.78
CA ALA A 37 15.11 13.61 -18.97
C ALA A 37 16.03 14.81 -18.67
N GLU A 38 16.73 15.31 -19.70
CA GLU A 38 17.49 16.56 -19.64
C GLU A 38 16.55 17.72 -19.29
N GLY A 39 16.50 18.12 -18.02
CA GLY A 39 15.56 19.12 -17.49
C GLY A 39 14.80 18.71 -16.23
N GLY A 40 15.06 17.52 -15.68
CA GLY A 40 14.44 17.04 -14.43
C GLY A 40 13.03 16.49 -14.59
N GLY A 41 12.60 16.25 -15.83
CA GLY A 41 11.37 15.49 -16.14
C GLY A 41 11.63 13.99 -16.11
N LEU A 42 10.55 13.19 -16.14
CA LEU A 42 10.63 11.74 -16.27
C LEU A 42 10.02 11.31 -17.61
N ASN A 43 10.77 10.55 -18.39
CA ASN A 43 10.32 9.92 -19.62
C ASN A 43 10.07 8.44 -19.38
N ALA A 44 9.00 7.87 -19.95
CA ALA A 44 8.80 6.43 -19.88
C ALA A 44 9.84 5.70 -20.73
N LYS A 45 10.42 4.63 -20.19
CA LYS A 45 11.30 3.74 -20.93
C LYS A 45 10.49 3.00 -21.98
N ASN A 46 10.96 3.03 -23.22
CA ASN A 46 10.29 2.45 -24.38
C ASN A 46 11.03 1.23 -24.93
N LEU A 47 10.26 0.33 -25.54
CA LEU A 47 10.76 -0.80 -26.32
C LEU A 47 10.05 -0.80 -27.68
N THR A 48 10.79 -0.97 -28.78
CA THR A 48 10.19 -1.12 -30.11
C THR A 48 9.68 -2.56 -30.29
N ILE A 49 8.38 -2.71 -30.53
CA ILE A 49 7.71 -3.99 -30.79
C ILE A 49 7.22 -4.02 -32.23
N ASN A 50 7.45 -5.14 -32.93
CA ASN A 50 6.89 -5.35 -34.26
C ASN A 50 5.45 -5.85 -34.15
N TYR A 51 4.49 -4.99 -34.50
CA TYR A 51 3.07 -5.31 -34.46
C TYR A 51 2.58 -5.81 -35.83
N PRO A 52 1.92 -6.99 -35.91
CA PRO A 52 1.39 -7.50 -37.16
C PRO A 52 0.09 -6.77 -37.54
N VAL A 53 0.09 -6.08 -38.68
CA VAL A 53 -1.08 -5.36 -39.20
C VAL A 53 -1.57 -6.05 -40.46
N LYS A 54 -2.87 -6.31 -40.53
CA LYS A 54 -3.52 -6.86 -41.72
C LYS A 54 -3.74 -5.75 -42.75
N MET A 55 -3.17 -5.92 -43.93
CA MET A 55 -3.27 -4.96 -45.03
C MET A 55 -4.52 -5.22 -45.90
N PRO A 56 -4.96 -4.23 -46.71
CA PRO A 56 -6.11 -4.38 -47.60
C PRO A 56 -5.97 -5.52 -48.63
N ASP A 57 -4.74 -5.89 -48.97
CA ASP A 57 -4.39 -7.01 -49.86
C ASP A 57 -4.43 -8.38 -49.17
N ASN A 58 -4.95 -8.44 -47.93
CA ASN A 58 -5.06 -9.64 -47.10
C ASN A 58 -3.70 -10.23 -46.66
N THR A 59 -2.60 -9.47 -46.78
CA THR A 59 -1.27 -9.82 -46.25
C THR A 59 -1.05 -9.24 -44.85
N PHE A 60 -0.02 -9.73 -44.15
CA PHE A 60 0.40 -9.18 -42.86
C PHE A 60 1.73 -8.45 -43.02
N LYS A 61 1.79 -7.22 -42.51
CA LYS A 61 3.03 -6.44 -42.41
C LYS A 61 3.34 -6.16 -40.95
N ASN A 62 4.60 -6.35 -40.57
CA ASN A 62 5.09 -5.91 -39.27
C ASN A 62 5.34 -4.41 -39.30
N VAL A 63 4.68 -3.68 -38.41
CA VAL A 63 4.87 -2.26 -38.18
C VAL A 63 5.63 -2.08 -36.86
N PRO A 64 6.77 -1.39 -36.83
CA PRO A 64 7.46 -1.10 -35.58
C PRO A 64 6.65 -0.09 -34.75
N VAL A 65 6.43 -0.39 -33.47
CA VAL A 65 5.65 0.42 -32.53
C VAL A 65 6.49 0.67 -31.28
N ASP A 66 6.70 1.93 -30.94
CA ASP A 66 7.44 2.30 -29.74
C ASP A 66 6.51 2.23 -28.54
N THR A 67 6.76 1.24 -27.69
CA THR A 67 5.87 0.83 -26.62
C THR A 67 6.47 1.14 -25.25
N PRO A 68 5.82 2.02 -24.45
CA PRO A 68 6.24 2.25 -23.07
C PRO A 68 6.13 0.97 -22.25
N ILE A 69 7.20 0.58 -21.57
CA ILE A 69 7.27 -0.69 -20.83
C ILE A 69 6.15 -0.78 -19.76
N ILE A 70 5.78 0.36 -19.17
CA ILE A 70 4.70 0.48 -18.19
C ILE A 70 3.33 0.01 -18.72
N THR A 71 3.12 0.03 -20.04
CA THR A 71 1.85 -0.43 -20.66
C THR A 71 1.79 -1.93 -20.91
N LEU A 72 2.93 -2.63 -20.79
CA LEU A 72 3.02 -4.07 -21.04
C LEU A 72 2.80 -4.92 -19.78
N ILE A 73 2.98 -4.31 -18.61
CA ILE A 73 2.99 -5.01 -17.33
C ILE A 73 1.84 -4.47 -16.48
N PRO A 74 0.96 -5.33 -15.94
CA PRO A 74 -0.03 -4.90 -14.97
C PRO A 74 0.65 -4.24 -13.76
N VAL A 75 0.30 -2.98 -13.51
CA VAL A 75 0.85 -2.23 -12.38
C VAL A 75 -0.04 -2.45 -11.17
N TYR A 76 0.46 -3.19 -10.19
CA TYR A 76 -0.18 -3.36 -8.88
C TYR A 76 0.55 -2.52 -7.85
N THR A 77 -0.11 -1.50 -7.30
CA THR A 77 0.42 -0.75 -6.15
C THR A 77 -0.01 -1.43 -4.86
N SER A 78 0.96 -1.91 -4.08
CA SER A 78 0.69 -2.42 -2.74
C SER A 78 0.28 -1.27 -1.83
N LYS A 79 -0.91 -1.36 -1.24
CA LYS A 79 -1.43 -0.37 -0.28
C LYS A 79 -1.97 -1.06 0.98
N ILE A 80 -1.92 -0.37 2.10
CA ILE A 80 -2.62 -0.78 3.31
C ILE A 80 -4.09 -0.41 3.15
N ASP A 81 -4.97 -1.40 3.04
CA ASP A 81 -6.42 -1.17 2.87
C ASP A 81 -7.15 -0.98 4.20
N GLU A 82 -6.80 -1.78 5.21
CA GLU A 82 -7.35 -1.64 6.57
C GLU A 82 -6.37 -2.21 7.59
N VAL A 83 -6.11 -1.48 8.68
CA VAL A 83 -5.41 -2.02 9.85
C VAL A 83 -6.45 -2.22 10.94
N LYS A 84 -6.75 -3.47 11.24
CA LYS A 84 -7.68 -3.88 12.28
C LYS A 84 -6.95 -4.50 13.46
N LEU A 85 -6.95 -3.83 14.60
CA LEU A 85 -6.49 -4.39 15.87
C LEU A 85 -7.69 -4.79 16.72
N THR A 86 -7.70 -6.03 17.19
CA THR A 86 -8.68 -6.51 18.17
C THR A 86 -7.93 -7.13 19.34
N ALA A 87 -8.11 -6.58 20.54
CA ALA A 87 -7.42 -7.05 21.74
C ALA A 87 -8.35 -7.05 22.96
N ASP A 88 -8.22 -8.08 23.79
CA ASP A 88 -8.77 -8.09 25.16
C ASP A 88 -7.72 -7.44 26.07
N LEU A 89 -8.11 -6.37 26.77
CA LEU A 89 -7.24 -5.56 27.63
C LEU A 89 -7.77 -5.50 29.06
N ASP A 90 -6.85 -5.62 30.01
CA ASP A 90 -7.10 -5.31 31.42
C ASP A 90 -6.74 -3.83 31.64
N VAL A 91 -7.72 -3.05 32.10
CA VAL A 91 -7.57 -1.59 32.28
C VAL A 91 -7.55 -1.24 33.77
N THR A 92 -6.63 -0.36 34.16
CA THR A 92 -6.56 0.23 35.51
C THR A 92 -6.23 1.71 35.43
N LEU A 93 -6.84 2.50 36.31
CA LEU A 93 -6.58 3.93 36.42
C LEU A 93 -5.54 4.17 37.53
N ASP A 94 -4.43 4.82 37.21
CA ASP A 94 -3.43 5.26 38.18
C ASP A 94 -3.17 6.75 38.01
N LYS A 95 -3.50 7.56 39.01
CA LYS A 95 -3.21 9.01 39.07
C LYS A 95 -3.49 9.77 37.76
N GLU A 96 -4.67 9.53 37.18
CA GLU A 96 -5.18 10.10 35.91
C GLU A 96 -4.67 9.45 34.62
N ASP A 97 -3.67 8.57 34.69
CA ASP A 97 -3.21 7.78 33.56
C ASP A 97 -3.97 6.46 33.42
N LEU A 98 -4.32 6.13 32.17
CA LEU A 98 -5.01 4.90 31.83
C LEU A 98 -3.96 3.84 31.49
N LEU A 99 -3.78 2.89 32.40
CA LEU A 99 -2.83 1.78 32.25
C LEU A 99 -3.55 0.56 31.67
N VAL A 100 -2.95 -0.06 30.66
CA VAL A 100 -3.48 -1.24 29.98
C VAL A 100 -2.48 -2.39 29.97
N SER A 101 -2.98 -3.61 30.00
CA SER A 101 -2.22 -4.82 29.70
C SER A 101 -3.03 -5.78 28.85
N PHE A 102 -2.38 -6.53 27.97
CA PHE A 102 -3.03 -7.61 27.24
C PHE A 102 -3.49 -8.70 28.20
N SER A 103 -4.77 -9.03 28.17
CA SER A 103 -5.34 -10.07 29.01
C SER A 103 -4.77 -11.43 28.59
N ASN A 104 -3.86 -11.99 29.38
CA ASN A 104 -3.47 -13.39 29.20
C ASN A 104 -4.61 -14.26 29.72
N LYS A 105 -5.39 -14.89 28.83
CA LYS A 105 -6.23 -16.04 29.18
C LYS A 105 -5.32 -17.26 29.43
N ALA A 106 -4.43 -17.16 30.41
CA ALA A 106 -3.79 -18.32 30.98
C ALA A 106 -4.69 -18.80 32.11
N ASP A 107 -5.36 -19.92 31.91
CA ASP A 107 -5.94 -20.72 33.00
C ASP A 107 -4.82 -21.05 33.99
N CYS A 108 -4.65 -20.21 35.01
CA CYS A 108 -3.78 -20.49 36.14
C CYS A 108 -4.55 -20.18 37.41
N GLY A 109 -5.06 -21.25 38.04
CA GLY A 109 -5.71 -21.19 39.33
C GLY A 109 -4.77 -20.60 40.37
N SER A 110 -5.17 -19.49 40.98
CA SER A 110 -4.51 -18.96 42.17
C SER A 110 -5.57 -18.57 43.20
N LEU A 111 -5.69 -19.42 44.22
CA LEU A 111 -6.65 -19.35 45.32
C LEU A 111 -6.34 -18.25 46.37
N PHE A 112 -5.28 -17.45 46.20
CA PHE A 112 -4.86 -16.44 47.19
C PHE A 112 -4.27 -15.14 46.58
N GLY A 113 -4.79 -14.69 45.43
CA GLY A 113 -4.43 -13.41 44.83
C GLY A 113 -5.48 -12.34 45.10
N LYS A 114 -5.08 -11.23 45.71
CA LYS A 114 -5.90 -10.02 45.90
C LYS A 114 -6.44 -9.58 44.53
N LYS A 115 -7.76 -9.64 44.31
CA LYS A 115 -8.40 -9.12 43.09
C LYS A 115 -8.26 -7.60 43.06
N GLU A 116 -7.23 -7.10 42.39
CA GLU A 116 -7.26 -5.74 41.88
C GLU A 116 -8.47 -5.60 40.95
N ARG A 117 -9.18 -4.47 41.03
CA ARG A 117 -10.35 -4.20 40.19
C ARG A 117 -9.90 -3.89 38.76
N SER A 118 -9.38 -4.88 38.05
CA SER A 118 -9.18 -4.78 36.61
C SER A 118 -10.53 -4.93 35.92
N SER A 119 -10.79 -4.02 34.98
CA SER A 119 -11.94 -4.15 34.08
C SER A 119 -11.43 -4.72 32.76
N ASN A 120 -12.01 -5.85 32.34
CA ASN A 120 -11.70 -6.49 31.07
C ASN A 120 -12.47 -5.78 29.97
N VAL A 121 -11.75 -5.20 29.02
CA VAL A 121 -12.32 -4.42 27.92
C VAL A 121 -11.85 -5.01 26.60
N LYS A 122 -12.77 -5.18 25.65
CA LYS A 122 -12.43 -5.51 24.27
C LYS A 122 -12.22 -4.21 23.49
N LEU A 123 -11.04 -4.03 22.93
CA LEU A 123 -10.68 -2.88 22.11
C LEU A 123 -10.61 -3.28 20.63
N GLU A 124 -11.32 -2.54 19.79
CA GLU A 124 -11.27 -2.64 18.34
C GLU A 124 -10.84 -1.31 17.74
N ILE A 125 -9.72 -1.29 17.02
CA ILE A 125 -9.22 -0.11 16.30
C ILE A 125 -9.18 -0.46 14.82
N ILE A 126 -9.85 0.35 14.00
CA ILE A 126 -9.88 0.23 12.54
C ILE A 126 -9.26 1.50 11.97
N LEU A 127 -8.12 1.38 11.32
CA LEU A 127 -7.47 2.46 10.58
C LEU A 127 -7.64 2.19 9.08
N ARG A 128 -8.11 3.19 8.35
CA ARG A 128 -8.29 3.13 6.89
C ARG A 128 -7.43 4.18 6.22
N PRO A 129 -6.86 3.89 5.03
CA PRO A 129 -6.13 4.89 4.26
C PRO A 129 -7.07 6.02 3.81
N GLY A 130 -6.48 7.19 3.56
CA GLY A 130 -7.16 8.29 2.87
C GLY A 130 -7.48 7.95 1.40
N GLU A 131 -8.08 8.91 0.68
CA GLU A 131 -8.44 8.73 -0.73
C GLU A 131 -7.28 8.20 -1.59
N ASN A 132 -7.59 7.30 -2.52
CA ASN A 132 -6.59 6.76 -3.44
C ASN A 132 -6.16 7.84 -4.43
N THR A 133 -4.88 7.87 -4.77
CA THR A 133 -4.37 8.72 -5.85
C THR A 133 -4.56 8.02 -7.19
N GLU A 134 -5.45 8.51 -8.05
CA GLU A 134 -5.66 7.98 -9.42
C GLU A 134 -4.54 8.38 -10.40
N GLY A 135 -3.51 9.11 -9.93
CA GLY A 135 -2.47 9.68 -10.78
C GLY A 135 -1.73 8.65 -11.64
N LEU A 136 -1.31 7.54 -11.05
CA LEU A 136 -0.58 6.49 -11.78
C LEU A 136 -1.44 5.82 -12.85
N LYS A 137 -2.71 5.56 -12.53
CA LYS A 137 -3.69 5.04 -13.48
C LYS A 137 -3.87 5.99 -14.66
N ASN A 138 -4.04 7.28 -14.40
CA ASN A 138 -4.16 8.30 -15.46
C ASN A 138 -2.92 8.37 -16.35
N ILE A 139 -1.72 8.20 -15.78
CA ILE A 139 -0.46 8.15 -16.53
C ILE A 139 -0.44 6.93 -17.47
N ILE A 140 -0.79 5.74 -16.95
CA ILE A 140 -0.83 4.50 -17.74
C ILE A 140 -1.86 4.63 -18.87
N GLU A 141 -3.07 5.10 -18.57
CA GLU A 141 -4.13 5.32 -19.56
C GLU A 141 -3.70 6.31 -20.66
N GLY A 142 -2.96 7.35 -20.29
CA GLY A 142 -2.37 8.30 -21.23
C GLY A 142 -1.40 7.64 -22.21
N TYR A 143 -0.48 6.80 -21.71
CA TYR A 143 0.47 6.07 -22.55
C TYR A 143 -0.21 5.00 -23.41
N GLU A 144 -1.21 4.29 -22.88
CA GLU A 144 -1.99 3.33 -23.67
C GLU A 144 -2.71 4.00 -24.84
N LYS A 145 -3.24 5.21 -24.63
CA LYS A 145 -3.91 5.97 -25.70
C LYS A 145 -2.94 6.31 -26.83
N ILE A 146 -1.71 6.71 -26.49
CA ILE A 146 -0.66 7.00 -27.48
C ILE A 146 -0.25 5.73 -28.20
N LEU A 147 -0.08 4.61 -27.48
CA LEU A 147 0.24 3.31 -28.05
C LEU A 147 -0.80 2.85 -29.07
N ARG A 148 -2.09 2.93 -28.73
CA ARG A 148 -3.18 2.57 -29.65
C ARG A 148 -3.17 3.43 -30.92
N ALA A 149 -2.80 4.70 -30.81
CA ALA A 149 -2.72 5.60 -31.98
C ALA A 149 -1.56 5.25 -32.93
N GLN A 150 -0.53 4.54 -32.47
CA GLN A 150 0.59 4.09 -33.32
C GLN A 150 0.24 2.83 -34.13
N ILE A 151 -0.73 2.03 -33.69
CA ILE A 151 -1.14 0.81 -34.37
C ILE A 151 -2.19 1.17 -35.42
N PRO A 152 -1.92 0.97 -36.73
CA PRO A 152 -2.93 1.22 -37.77
C PRO A 152 -4.10 0.24 -37.63
N GLY A 153 -5.31 0.76 -37.45
CA GLY A 153 -6.56 -0.01 -37.31
C GLY A 153 -7.57 0.69 -36.42
#